data_AF-A0A855QLE0-F1
#
_entry.id   AF-A0A855QLE0-F1
#
_cell.length_a   1.000
_cell.length_b   1.000
_cell.length_c   1.000
_cell.angle_alpha   90.00
_cell.angle_beta   90.00
_cell.angle_gamma   90.00
#
_symmetry.space_group_name_H-M   'P 1'
#
loop_
_entity.id
_entity.type
_entity.pdbx_description
1 polymer ?
#
loop_
_entity_poly.entity_id
_entity_poly.type
_entity_poly.pdbx_seq_one_letter_code
_entity_poly.pdbx_strand_id
1 'polypeptide(L)'
;MKAVSASASRYAMIHQVMRDAIVNGTARHGLVLLEAPLAELFGTSRVPVRKALDLLHEEGLICRFNGRGYLINPEGLAMEPLRLPLSHAHLGLNGEDELVDTRPLGERIVEEIGAALSTCIAFGHYRLDEQAAADHYGVSRAVVREALMRLRDRGLVEKEPYSQWLAGPLTAREVTEDYELRACLEPEALRQSAPNLDRELLEAMLQRVLDAQQSPHFSLEAIEQIEEDLHQRCLAGLQNRKIAALIRQGQSPMIISRIFYRLLGIGADPAMLAEHRLILELLLHGAVDAAALNLREHLQRARQRMLQRLKVLSVLPEQPLPAYLHKIS
;
A
#
# COMPACT_ATOMS: atom_id res chain seq x y z
N MET A 1 0.62 -14.20 25.54
CA MET A 1 -0.13 -15.14 24.68
C MET A 1 0.80 -15.62 23.58
N LYS A 2 0.78 -16.93 23.25
CA LYS A 2 1.74 -17.57 22.31
C LYS A 2 1.56 -17.08 20.88
N ALA A 3 2.68 -16.89 20.20
CA ALA A 3 2.80 -16.42 18.82
C ALA A 3 1.94 -17.25 17.84
N VAL A 4 1.10 -16.56 17.08
CA VAL A 4 0.26 -17.09 16.01
C VAL A 4 1.06 -16.93 14.72
N SER A 5 1.56 -18.04 14.16
CA SER A 5 2.32 -18.09 12.89
C SER A 5 1.56 -17.39 11.73
N ALA A 6 2.21 -17.05 10.61
CA ALA A 6 1.53 -16.45 9.44
C ALA A 6 0.43 -17.33 8.79
N SER A 7 0.45 -18.65 9.03
CA SER A 7 -0.68 -19.56 8.73
C SER A 7 -1.87 -19.29 9.66
N ALA A 8 -1.54 -18.86 10.87
CA ALA A 8 -2.45 -18.65 11.96
C ALA A 8 -3.19 -17.31 11.98
N SER A 9 -2.72 -16.33 11.23
CA SER A 9 -3.54 -15.16 10.86
C SER A 9 -4.58 -15.50 9.78
N ARG A 10 -4.23 -16.33 8.78
CA ARG A 10 -5.14 -16.63 7.66
C ARG A 10 -6.33 -17.50 8.04
N TYR A 11 -6.12 -18.60 8.77
CA TYR A 11 -7.26 -19.40 9.23
C TYR A 11 -8.11 -18.62 10.25
N ALA A 12 -7.50 -17.74 11.06
CA ALA A 12 -8.24 -16.97 12.07
C ALA A 12 -9.18 -15.96 11.41
N MET A 13 -8.74 -15.29 10.33
CA MET A 13 -9.61 -14.43 9.53
C MET A 13 -10.75 -15.24 8.88
N ILE A 14 -10.44 -16.36 8.22
CA ILE A 14 -11.45 -17.20 7.58
C ILE A 14 -12.46 -17.70 8.62
N HIS A 15 -11.97 -18.11 9.79
CA HIS A 15 -12.80 -18.52 10.93
C HIS A 15 -13.72 -17.38 11.38
N GLN A 16 -13.18 -16.17 11.59
CA GLN A 16 -13.96 -15.03 12.03
C GLN A 16 -15.05 -14.63 11.02
N VAL A 17 -14.71 -14.52 9.73
CA VAL A 17 -15.68 -14.20 8.67
C VAL A 17 -16.79 -15.23 8.60
N MET A 18 -16.43 -16.52 8.62
CA MET A 18 -17.42 -17.61 8.58
C MET A 18 -18.28 -17.64 9.84
N ARG A 19 -17.68 -17.40 11.02
CA ARG A 19 -18.38 -17.34 12.30
C ARG A 19 -19.39 -16.19 12.29
N ASP A 20 -18.99 -14.99 11.88
CA ASP A 20 -19.87 -13.83 11.83
C ASP A 20 -21.00 -14.05 10.83
N ALA A 21 -20.72 -14.65 9.66
CA ALA A 21 -21.74 -14.99 8.68
C ALA A 21 -22.78 -15.99 9.23
N ILE A 22 -22.35 -16.99 10.02
CA ILE A 22 -23.24 -17.97 10.66
C ILE A 22 -24.04 -17.33 11.79
N VAL A 23 -23.37 -16.61 12.70
CA VAL A 23 -23.99 -16.02 13.89
C VAL A 23 -24.97 -14.90 13.52
N ASN A 24 -24.65 -14.10 12.50
CA ASN A 24 -25.53 -13.03 12.02
C ASN A 24 -26.61 -13.55 11.05
N GLY A 25 -26.69 -14.88 10.82
CA GLY A 25 -27.72 -15.50 10.00
C GLY A 25 -27.61 -15.22 8.49
N THR A 26 -26.48 -14.68 8.03
CA THR A 26 -26.26 -14.40 6.61
C THR A 26 -25.94 -15.69 5.83
N ALA A 27 -25.18 -16.58 6.45
CA ALA A 27 -24.97 -17.94 5.97
C ALA A 27 -26.16 -18.82 6.34
N ARG A 28 -26.84 -19.38 5.34
CA ARG A 28 -28.03 -20.19 5.55
C ARG A 28 -27.71 -21.46 6.34
N HIS A 29 -28.52 -21.76 7.36
CA HIS A 29 -28.48 -23.06 8.03
C HIS A 29 -28.74 -24.17 6.99
N GLY A 30 -28.03 -25.28 7.12
CA GLY A 30 -28.07 -26.41 6.19
C GLY A 30 -27.14 -26.25 4.99
N LEU A 31 -26.48 -25.11 4.79
CA LEU A 31 -25.53 -24.94 3.70
C LEU A 31 -24.31 -25.87 3.88
N VAL A 32 -23.93 -26.55 2.81
CA VAL A 32 -22.75 -27.43 2.77
C VAL A 32 -21.48 -26.63 2.47
N LEU A 33 -20.51 -26.72 3.38
CA LEU A 33 -19.20 -26.10 3.29
C LEU A 33 -18.14 -27.11 2.83
N LEU A 34 -17.43 -26.76 1.76
CA LEU A 34 -16.37 -27.56 1.16
C LEU A 34 -15.05 -26.77 1.14
N GLU A 35 -13.93 -27.45 1.41
CA GLU A 35 -12.61 -26.81 1.45
C GLU A 35 -12.22 -26.15 0.13
N ALA A 36 -12.50 -26.79 -1.01
CA ALA A 36 -12.05 -26.29 -2.30
C ALA A 36 -12.80 -25.02 -2.76
N PRO A 37 -14.15 -24.95 -2.74
CA PRO A 37 -14.88 -23.71 -3.00
C PRO A 37 -14.55 -22.59 -2.03
N LEU A 38 -14.34 -22.89 -0.74
CA LEU A 38 -13.94 -21.86 0.23
C LEU A 38 -12.51 -21.36 -0.03
N ALA A 39 -11.59 -22.25 -0.40
CA ALA A 39 -10.22 -21.85 -0.76
C ALA A 39 -10.19 -20.93 -1.98
N GLU A 40 -11.02 -21.21 -2.99
CA GLU A 40 -11.21 -20.36 -4.16
C GLU A 40 -11.84 -19.02 -3.78
N LEU A 41 -12.90 -19.04 -2.96
CA LEU A 41 -13.59 -17.84 -2.49
C LEU A 41 -12.68 -16.90 -1.69
N PHE A 42 -11.83 -17.47 -0.83
CA PHE A 42 -10.87 -16.72 -0.01
C PHE A 42 -9.49 -16.57 -0.67
N GLY A 43 -9.33 -16.85 -1.97
CA GLY A 43 -8.05 -16.67 -2.67
C GLY A 43 -6.84 -17.32 -1.99
N THR A 44 -7.02 -18.48 -1.35
CA THR A 44 -6.02 -19.10 -0.49
C THR A 44 -5.86 -20.60 -0.75
N SER A 45 -4.87 -21.23 -0.12
CA SER A 45 -4.73 -22.69 -0.18
C SER A 45 -5.75 -23.41 0.72
N ARG A 46 -5.99 -24.70 0.50
CA ARG A 46 -6.93 -25.49 1.32
C ARG A 46 -6.51 -25.65 2.79
N VAL A 47 -5.22 -25.45 3.11
CA VAL A 47 -4.67 -25.67 4.45
C VAL A 47 -5.27 -24.73 5.52
N PRO A 48 -5.26 -23.39 5.36
CA PRO A 48 -5.90 -22.47 6.31
C PRO A 48 -7.41 -22.63 6.37
N VAL A 49 -8.08 -22.93 5.25
CA VAL A 49 -9.53 -23.18 5.21
C VAL A 49 -9.91 -24.39 6.07
N ARG A 50 -9.18 -25.51 5.92
CA ARG A 50 -9.42 -26.71 6.73
C ARG A 50 -9.29 -26.40 8.21
N LYS A 51 -8.24 -25.68 8.60
CA LYS A 51 -8.03 -25.29 10.01
C LYS A 51 -9.14 -24.38 10.55
N ALA A 52 -9.67 -23.48 9.72
CA ALA A 52 -10.81 -22.64 10.09
C ALA A 52 -12.10 -23.46 10.27
N LEU A 53 -12.36 -24.41 9.36
CA LEU A 53 -13.51 -25.33 9.46
C LEU A 53 -13.42 -26.21 10.71
N ASP A 54 -12.22 -26.68 11.08
CA ASP A 54 -12.03 -27.48 12.28
C ASP A 54 -12.37 -26.67 13.55
N LEU A 55 -11.99 -25.39 13.62
CA LEU A 55 -12.37 -24.50 14.73
C LEU A 55 -13.88 -24.23 14.79
N LEU A 56 -14.52 -23.96 13.66
CA LEU A 56 -15.97 -23.77 13.61
C LEU A 56 -16.73 -25.05 14.03
N HIS A 57 -16.15 -26.21 13.74
CA HIS A 57 -16.72 -27.49 14.14
C HIS A 57 -16.57 -27.73 15.65
N GLU A 58 -15.41 -27.41 16.22
CA GLU A 58 -15.18 -27.43 17.68
C GLU A 58 -16.12 -26.47 18.43
N GLU A 59 -16.45 -25.34 17.82
CA GLU A 59 -17.41 -24.35 18.35
C GLU A 59 -18.88 -24.76 18.18
N GLY A 60 -19.16 -25.87 17.49
CA GLY A 60 -20.52 -26.37 17.26
C GLY A 60 -21.32 -25.57 16.22
N LEU A 61 -20.69 -24.65 15.49
CA LEU A 61 -21.36 -23.86 14.45
C LEU A 61 -21.60 -24.67 13.17
N ILE A 62 -20.77 -25.69 12.94
CA ILE A 62 -20.89 -26.60 11.80
C ILE A 62 -20.73 -28.05 12.26
N CYS A 63 -21.36 -29.00 11.56
CA CYS A 63 -21.30 -30.42 11.90
C CYS A 63 -20.97 -31.30 10.69
N ARG A 64 -20.48 -32.52 10.95
CA ARG A 64 -20.34 -33.56 9.92
C ARG A 64 -21.71 -34.16 9.61
N PHE A 65 -21.90 -34.57 8.36
CA PHE A 65 -23.12 -35.23 7.89
C PHE A 65 -22.77 -36.39 6.94
N ASN A 66 -23.77 -37.15 6.51
CA ASN A 66 -23.60 -38.22 5.52
C ASN A 66 -23.32 -37.61 4.13
N GLY A 67 -22.05 -37.28 3.88
CA GLY A 67 -21.56 -36.64 2.66
C GLY A 67 -20.14 -36.10 2.80
N ARG A 68 -19.71 -35.30 1.80
CA ARG A 68 -18.43 -34.58 1.83
C ARG A 68 -18.63 -33.16 2.36
N GLY A 69 -17.76 -32.72 3.26
CA GLY A 69 -17.76 -31.36 3.81
C GLY A 69 -18.30 -31.26 5.23
N TYR A 70 -18.73 -30.04 5.58
CA TYR A 70 -19.42 -29.70 6.82
C TYR A 70 -20.77 -29.06 6.50
N LEU A 71 -21.70 -29.12 7.46
CA LEU A 71 -23.05 -28.54 7.37
C LEU A 71 -23.16 -27.41 8.38
N ILE A 72 -23.63 -26.22 7.99
CA ILE A 72 -23.94 -25.14 8.93
C ILE A 72 -25.15 -25.54 9.77
N ASN A 73 -24.95 -25.81 11.06
CA ASN A 73 -26.00 -26.29 11.94
C ASN A 73 -25.72 -25.89 13.41
N PRO A 74 -25.74 -24.59 13.74
CA PRO A 74 -25.46 -24.11 15.09
C PRO A 74 -26.50 -24.57 16.12
N GLU A 75 -27.72 -24.92 15.67
CA GLU A 75 -28.82 -25.34 16.54
C GLU A 75 -28.90 -26.87 16.73
N GLY A 76 -28.05 -27.64 16.04
CA GLY A 76 -28.05 -29.10 16.11
C GLY A 76 -29.34 -29.77 15.63
N LEU A 77 -30.14 -29.10 14.80
CA LEU A 77 -31.43 -29.59 14.32
C LEU A 77 -31.25 -30.61 13.18
N ALA A 78 -32.21 -31.53 13.05
CA ALA A 78 -32.26 -32.44 11.91
C ALA A 78 -32.64 -31.64 10.65
N MET A 79 -31.72 -31.55 9.68
CA MET A 79 -31.93 -30.77 8.47
C MET A 79 -31.27 -31.39 7.23
N GLU A 80 -31.86 -31.14 6.06
CA GLU A 80 -31.34 -31.64 4.79
C GLU A 80 -30.14 -30.82 4.30
N PRO A 81 -29.07 -31.46 3.76
CA PRO A 81 -27.91 -30.75 3.23
C PRO A 81 -28.22 -29.92 1.98
N LEU A 82 -28.13 -28.60 2.10
CA LEU A 82 -28.29 -27.63 1.02
C LEU A 82 -26.96 -27.44 0.27
N ARG A 83 -26.91 -27.89 -0.98
CA ARG A 83 -25.73 -27.76 -1.85
C ARG A 83 -25.94 -26.62 -2.84
N LEU A 84 -25.40 -25.45 -2.53
CA LEU A 84 -25.39 -24.30 -3.41
C LEU A 84 -23.94 -23.91 -3.75
N PRO A 85 -23.69 -23.34 -4.94
CA PRO A 85 -22.42 -22.68 -5.23
C PRO A 85 -22.14 -21.59 -4.18
N LEU A 86 -20.99 -21.68 -3.51
CA LEU A 86 -20.55 -20.67 -2.55
C LEU A 86 -20.15 -19.39 -3.30
N SER A 87 -20.60 -18.25 -2.78
CA SER A 87 -20.23 -16.93 -3.30
C SER A 87 -20.16 -15.93 -2.15
N HIS A 88 -19.54 -14.77 -2.40
CA HIS A 88 -19.39 -13.68 -1.44
C HIS A 88 -20.73 -13.29 -0.77
N ALA A 89 -21.81 -13.22 -1.56
CA ALA A 89 -23.14 -12.88 -1.06
C ALA A 89 -23.68 -13.86 0.01
N HIS A 90 -23.32 -15.15 -0.06
CA HIS A 90 -23.74 -16.13 0.93
C HIS A 90 -23.05 -15.97 2.29
N LEU A 91 -21.96 -15.19 2.34
CA LEU A 91 -21.21 -14.88 3.56
C LEU A 91 -21.38 -13.43 4.01
N GLY A 92 -22.27 -12.66 3.35
CA GLY A 92 -22.49 -11.24 3.68
C GLY A 92 -21.36 -10.32 3.21
N LEU A 93 -20.58 -10.77 2.24
CA LEU A 93 -19.44 -10.07 1.70
C LEU A 93 -19.90 -9.26 0.47
N ASN A 94 -19.76 -7.94 0.51
CA ASN A 94 -20.03 -7.09 -0.66
C ASN A 94 -18.89 -7.30 -1.67
N GLY A 95 -19.22 -7.49 -2.95
CA GLY A 95 -18.27 -7.89 -4.00
C GLY A 95 -17.13 -6.91 -4.33
N GLU A 96 -16.95 -5.86 -3.52
CA GLU A 96 -15.87 -4.87 -3.62
C GLU A 96 -14.85 -4.98 -2.48
N ASP A 97 -15.14 -5.72 -1.41
CA ASP A 97 -14.15 -6.02 -0.38
C ASP A 97 -13.29 -7.20 -0.87
N GLU A 98 -12.09 -6.93 -1.40
CA GLU A 98 -11.04 -7.93 -1.52
C GLU A 98 -10.68 -8.45 -0.12
N LEU A 99 -11.42 -9.45 0.35
CA LEU A 99 -11.30 -9.96 1.73
C LEU A 99 -9.99 -10.70 1.98
N VAL A 100 -9.21 -10.93 0.93
CA VAL A 100 -7.86 -11.45 1.04
C VAL A 100 -6.93 -10.54 0.28
N ASP A 101 -6.38 -9.58 1.01
CA ASP A 101 -5.09 -9.01 0.65
C ASP A 101 -4.07 -10.16 0.57
N THR A 102 -3.79 -10.60 -0.67
CA THR A 102 -2.90 -11.74 -0.97
C THR A 102 -1.43 -11.40 -0.77
N ARG A 103 -1.09 -10.15 -0.43
CA ARG A 103 0.29 -9.73 -0.23
C ARG A 103 0.91 -10.45 0.96
N PRO A 104 2.21 -10.78 0.90
CA PRO A 104 2.95 -11.29 2.05
C PRO A 104 2.77 -10.34 3.25
N LEU A 105 2.55 -10.89 4.45
CA LEU A 105 2.31 -10.10 5.67
C LEU A 105 3.40 -9.01 5.91
N GLY A 106 4.65 -9.29 5.53
CA GLY A 106 5.73 -8.31 5.62
C GLY A 106 5.57 -7.12 4.67
N GLU A 107 4.98 -7.30 3.49
CA GLU A 107 4.68 -6.22 2.55
C GLU A 107 3.56 -5.33 3.08
N ARG A 108 2.50 -5.94 3.62
CA ARG A 108 1.43 -5.20 4.30
C ARG A 108 1.95 -4.34 5.45
N ILE A 109 2.81 -4.90 6.30
CA ILE A 109 3.42 -4.15 7.41
C ILE A 109 4.27 -2.97 6.88
N VAL A 110 5.02 -3.15 5.80
CA VAL A 110 5.79 -2.05 5.17
C VAL A 110 4.86 -0.93 4.72
N GLU A 111 3.75 -1.26 4.08
CA GLU A 111 2.80 -0.27 3.60
C GLU A 111 2.04 0.44 4.72
N GLU A 112 1.56 -0.30 5.72
CA GLU A 112 0.80 0.24 6.84
C GLU A 112 1.69 1.16 7.70
N ILE A 113 2.91 0.73 8.06
CA ILE A 113 3.88 1.59 8.75
C ILE A 113 4.27 2.77 7.85
N GLY A 114 4.52 2.52 6.57
CA GLY A 114 4.86 3.57 5.61
C GLY A 114 3.78 4.64 5.54
N ALA A 115 2.50 4.27 5.47
CA ALA A 115 1.36 5.18 5.44
C ALA A 115 1.21 5.97 6.75
N ALA A 116 1.39 5.32 7.90
CA ALA A 116 1.38 5.98 9.20
C ALA A 116 2.50 7.03 9.30
N LEU A 117 3.73 6.64 8.93
CA LEU A 117 4.89 7.52 8.90
C LEU A 117 4.71 8.70 7.97
N SER A 118 4.23 8.44 6.76
CA SER A 118 3.93 9.48 5.78
C SER A 118 3.14 10.61 6.45
N THR A 119 2.10 10.21 7.19
CA THR A 119 1.11 11.11 7.77
C THR A 119 1.71 11.90 8.91
N CYS A 120 2.60 11.31 9.71
CA CYS A 120 3.11 11.94 10.91
C CYS A 120 4.37 12.77 10.69
N ILE A 121 5.29 12.39 9.79
CA ILE A 121 6.60 13.05 9.65
C ILE A 121 6.53 14.55 9.30
N ALA A 122 5.42 15.02 8.73
CA ALA A 122 5.17 16.45 8.50
C ALA A 122 4.94 17.25 9.80
N PHE A 123 4.60 16.58 10.90
CA PHE A 123 4.19 17.18 12.18
C PHE A 123 5.24 17.02 13.29
N GLY A 124 6.36 16.35 13.04
CA GLY A 124 7.39 16.17 14.06
C GLY A 124 8.35 15.03 13.78
N HIS A 125 9.20 14.78 14.76
CA HIS A 125 10.17 13.69 14.76
C HIS A 125 9.63 12.52 15.59
N TYR A 126 9.71 11.30 15.07
CA TYR A 126 9.12 10.12 15.68
C TYR A 126 10.13 9.01 15.91
N ARG A 127 10.01 8.34 17.05
CA ARG A 127 10.68 7.08 17.34
C ARG A 127 9.74 5.92 17.04
N LEU A 128 10.25 4.90 16.35
CA LEU A 128 9.54 3.64 16.15
C LEU A 128 10.04 2.57 17.14
N ASP A 129 9.12 1.99 17.89
CA ASP A 129 9.41 0.85 18.78
C ASP A 129 9.11 -0.48 18.08
N GLU A 130 10.17 -1.27 17.84
CA GLU A 130 10.07 -2.58 17.17
C GLU A 130 9.16 -3.56 17.93
N GLN A 131 9.21 -3.54 19.27
CA GLN A 131 8.46 -4.47 20.10
C GLN A 131 6.98 -4.07 20.11
N ALA A 132 6.67 -2.79 20.30
CA ALA A 132 5.29 -2.31 20.25
C ALA A 132 4.66 -2.55 18.87
N ALA A 133 5.42 -2.35 17.78
CA ALA A 133 4.95 -2.66 16.43
C ALA A 133 4.74 -4.17 16.24
N ALA A 134 5.63 -5.01 16.77
CA ALA A 134 5.49 -6.46 16.70
C ALA A 134 4.22 -6.94 17.42
N ASP A 135 3.93 -6.37 18.59
CA ASP A 135 2.73 -6.66 19.36
C ASP A 135 1.46 -6.15 18.65
N HIS A 136 1.52 -4.96 18.04
CA HIS A 136 0.41 -4.39 17.25
C HIS A 136 0.03 -5.27 16.05
N TYR A 137 1.02 -5.78 15.31
CA TYR A 137 0.80 -6.62 14.13
C TYR A 137 0.70 -8.12 14.43
N GLY A 138 0.90 -8.53 15.68
CA GLY A 138 0.90 -9.95 16.07
C GLY A 138 2.02 -10.78 15.42
N VAL A 139 3.17 -10.16 15.13
CA VAL A 139 4.32 -10.79 14.44
C VAL A 139 5.56 -10.83 15.33
N SER A 140 6.63 -11.46 14.86
CA SER A 140 7.93 -11.38 15.55
C SER A 140 8.63 -10.04 15.27
N ARG A 141 9.45 -9.59 16.22
CA ARG A 141 10.33 -8.41 16.03
C ARG A 141 11.20 -8.48 14.78
N ALA A 142 11.59 -9.67 14.35
CA ALA A 142 12.40 -9.85 13.14
C ALA A 142 11.63 -9.42 11.87
N VAL A 143 10.33 -9.71 11.79
CA VAL A 143 9.47 -9.31 10.66
C VAL A 143 9.32 -7.79 10.62
N VAL A 144 9.09 -7.16 11.77
CA VAL A 144 9.03 -5.69 11.86
C VAL A 144 10.38 -5.08 11.48
N ARG A 145 11.49 -5.62 11.97
CA ARG A 145 12.83 -5.14 11.64
C ARG A 145 13.09 -5.23 10.13
N GLU A 146 12.70 -6.31 9.47
CA GLU A 146 12.79 -6.43 8.01
C GLU A 146 11.97 -5.35 7.31
N ALA A 147 10.74 -5.09 7.77
CA ALA A 147 9.90 -4.03 7.24
C ALA A 147 10.54 -2.64 7.41
N LEU A 148 11.09 -2.34 8.60
CA LEU A 148 11.79 -1.08 8.87
C LEU A 148 13.06 -0.92 8.04
N MET A 149 13.80 -2.01 7.78
CA MET A 149 14.94 -1.98 6.85
C MET A 149 14.51 -1.63 5.42
N ARG A 150 13.38 -2.17 4.95
CA ARG A 150 12.80 -1.79 3.64
C ARG A 150 12.36 -0.32 3.62
N LEU A 151 11.79 0.18 4.70
CA LEU A 151 11.40 1.59 4.84
C LEU A 151 12.61 2.53 4.89
N ARG A 152 13.71 2.09 5.50
CA ARG A 152 14.99 2.81 5.48
C ARG A 152 15.58 2.88 4.08
N ASP A 153 15.50 1.79 3.33
CA ASP A 153 15.94 1.78 1.94
C ASP A 153 15.08 2.70 1.04
N ARG A 154 13.86 3.05 1.48
CA ARG A 154 12.98 4.07 0.90
C ARG A 154 13.18 5.48 1.47
N GLY A 155 14.08 5.67 2.44
CA GLY A 155 14.33 6.97 3.09
C GLY A 155 13.24 7.43 4.07
N LEU A 156 12.31 6.55 4.47
CA LEU A 156 11.22 6.94 5.38
C LEU A 156 11.57 6.79 6.86
N VAL A 157 12.59 5.99 7.18
CA VAL A 157 13.12 5.85 8.53
C VAL A 157 14.64 5.81 8.51
N GLU A 158 15.24 6.24 9.60
CA GLU A 158 16.67 6.13 9.86
C GLU A 158 16.91 5.20 11.04
N LYS A 159 18.10 4.59 11.07
CA LYS A 159 18.53 3.74 12.18
C LYS A 159 19.75 4.37 12.83
N GLU A 160 19.56 4.89 14.04
CA GLU A 160 20.67 5.42 14.84
C GLU A 160 21.66 4.30 15.20
N PRO A 161 22.97 4.60 15.29
CA PRO A 161 24.01 3.62 15.62
C PRO A 161 23.74 2.83 16.92
N TYR A 162 23.00 3.43 17.87
CA TYR A 162 22.72 2.87 19.19
C TYR A 162 21.27 2.39 19.40
N SER A 163 20.56 2.01 18.33
CA SER A 163 19.38 1.10 18.31
C SER A 163 18.04 1.70 17.90
N GLN A 164 17.83 3.02 17.98
CA GLN A 164 16.51 3.59 17.74
C GLN A 164 16.21 3.74 16.25
N TRP A 165 14.97 3.45 15.88
CA TRP A 165 14.43 3.78 14.57
C TRP A 165 13.77 5.15 14.66
N LEU A 166 14.15 6.04 13.77
CA LEU A 166 13.70 7.42 13.73
C LEU A 166 12.99 7.71 12.41
N ALA A 167 12.04 8.64 12.40
CA ALA A 167 11.35 9.08 11.19
C ALA A 167 10.96 10.55 11.27
N GLY A 168 11.20 11.27 10.18
CA GLY A 168 11.05 12.72 10.15
C GLY A 168 12.05 13.41 11.09
N PRO A 169 11.82 14.68 11.45
CA PRO A 169 10.77 15.53 10.91
C PRO A 169 11.07 15.88 9.46
N LEU A 170 10.08 15.89 8.56
CA LEU A 170 10.33 16.36 7.20
C LEU A 170 10.46 17.89 7.20
N THR A 171 11.68 18.38 7.10
CA THR A 171 11.97 19.81 7.13
C THR A 171 11.99 20.43 5.74
N ALA A 172 11.77 21.74 5.67
CA ALA A 172 11.95 22.50 4.42
C ALA A 172 13.37 22.36 3.84
N ARG A 173 14.36 22.14 4.72
CA ARG A 173 15.75 21.92 4.33
C ARG A 173 15.93 20.56 3.66
N GLU A 174 15.47 19.47 4.27
CA GLU A 174 15.55 18.13 3.68
C GLU A 174 14.80 18.06 2.35
N VAL A 175 13.59 18.64 2.28
CA VAL A 175 12.86 18.75 1.00
C VAL A 175 13.72 19.46 -0.05
N THR A 176 14.44 20.52 0.33
CA THR A 176 15.31 21.24 -0.60
C THR A 176 16.47 20.37 -1.08
N GLU A 177 17.16 19.70 -0.15
CA GLU A 177 18.30 18.81 -0.42
C GLU A 177 17.89 17.61 -1.30
N ASP A 178 16.74 16.99 -1.01
CA ASP A 178 16.19 15.86 -1.78
C ASP A 178 15.83 16.26 -3.22
N TYR A 179 15.16 17.40 -3.41
CA TYR A 179 14.82 17.87 -4.76
C TYR A 179 16.05 18.32 -5.55
N GLU A 180 17.10 18.83 -4.89
CA GLU A 180 18.39 19.14 -5.54
C GLU A 180 19.10 17.87 -5.99
N LEU A 181 19.10 16.83 -5.14
CA LEU A 181 19.61 15.51 -5.49
C LEU A 181 18.86 14.92 -6.70
N ARG A 182 17.52 14.95 -6.66
CA ARG A 182 16.66 14.47 -7.76
C ARG A 182 16.90 15.25 -9.05
N ALA A 183 16.98 16.58 -8.98
CA ALA A 183 17.22 17.42 -10.16
C ALA A 183 18.60 17.17 -10.80
N CYS A 184 19.58 16.69 -10.03
CA CYS A 184 20.87 16.25 -10.55
C CYS A 184 20.83 14.84 -11.15
N LEU A 185 20.09 13.91 -10.53
CA LEU A 185 20.18 12.48 -10.84
C LEU A 185 19.08 11.96 -11.77
N GLU A 186 17.82 12.39 -11.61
CA GLU A 186 16.70 11.85 -12.40
C GLU A 186 16.78 12.20 -13.90
N PRO A 187 17.17 13.42 -14.32
CA PRO A 187 17.36 13.71 -15.75
C PRO A 187 18.39 12.79 -16.41
N GLU A 188 19.47 12.48 -15.71
CA GLU A 188 20.51 11.59 -16.20
C GLU A 188 20.05 10.13 -16.21
N ALA A 189 19.31 9.72 -15.18
CA ALA A 189 18.66 8.41 -15.16
C ALA A 189 17.66 8.24 -16.31
N LEU A 190 16.93 9.31 -16.65
CA LEU A 190 15.99 9.32 -17.78
C LEU A 190 16.73 9.14 -19.10
N ARG A 191 17.86 9.83 -19.33
CA ARG A 191 18.69 9.64 -20.53
C ARG A 191 19.15 8.20 -20.70
N GLN A 192 19.57 7.56 -19.61
CA GLN A 192 20.04 6.17 -19.62
C GLN A 192 18.91 5.16 -19.81
N SER A 193 17.71 5.49 -19.34
CA SER A 193 16.54 4.60 -19.40
C SER A 193 15.76 4.72 -20.71
N ALA A 194 15.71 5.93 -21.28
CA ALA A 194 14.90 6.26 -22.45
C ALA A 194 15.06 5.32 -23.66
N PRO A 195 16.27 4.84 -24.02
CA PRO A 195 16.42 3.91 -25.15
C PRO A 195 15.69 2.58 -24.98
N ASN A 196 15.36 2.19 -23.75
CA ASN A 196 14.68 0.94 -23.43
C ASN A 196 13.21 1.15 -23.06
N LEU A 197 12.69 2.38 -23.12
CA LEU A 197 11.29 2.65 -22.85
C LEU A 197 10.44 2.21 -24.03
N ASP A 198 9.48 1.35 -23.73
CA ASP A 198 8.49 0.92 -24.70
C ASP A 198 7.54 2.06 -25.06
N ARG A 199 7.21 2.14 -26.35
CA ARG A 199 6.35 3.18 -26.89
C ARG A 199 4.91 3.02 -26.39
N GLU A 200 4.38 1.80 -26.35
CA GLU A 200 3.01 1.55 -25.88
C GLU A 200 2.87 1.95 -24.41
N LEU A 201 3.88 1.64 -23.59
CA LEU A 201 3.95 2.10 -22.21
C LEU A 201 3.88 3.64 -22.11
N LEU A 202 4.67 4.38 -22.88
CA LEU A 202 4.66 5.84 -22.88
C LEU A 202 3.33 6.43 -23.35
N GLU A 203 2.70 5.83 -24.36
CA GLU A 203 1.37 6.24 -24.85
C GLU A 203 0.31 6.03 -23.75
N ALA A 204 0.36 4.91 -23.02
CA ALA A 204 -0.53 4.65 -21.90
C ALA A 204 -0.31 5.63 -20.73
N MET A 205 0.94 6.00 -20.43
CA MET A 205 1.27 7.03 -19.44
C MET A 205 0.71 8.39 -19.84
N LEU A 206 0.90 8.79 -21.11
CA LEU A 206 0.40 10.05 -21.64
C LEU A 206 -1.12 10.11 -21.58
N GLN A 207 -1.81 9.02 -21.95
CA GLN A 207 -3.27 8.96 -21.91
C GLN A 207 -3.79 9.19 -20.47
N ARG A 208 -3.17 8.58 -19.46
CA ARG A 208 -3.55 8.82 -18.05
C ARG A 208 -3.42 10.30 -17.66
N VAL A 209 -2.38 10.99 -18.12
CA VAL A 209 -2.21 12.43 -17.89
C VAL A 209 -3.29 13.25 -18.60
N LEU A 210 -3.61 12.91 -19.86
CA LEU A 210 -4.65 13.60 -20.63
C LEU A 210 -6.04 13.43 -20.00
N ASP A 211 -6.36 12.22 -19.53
CA ASP A 211 -7.61 11.94 -18.81
C ASP A 211 -7.69 12.75 -17.52
N ALA A 212 -6.57 12.85 -16.78
CA ALA A 212 -6.47 13.67 -15.57
C ALA A 212 -6.66 15.17 -15.83
N GLN A 213 -6.26 15.67 -17.01
CA GLN A 213 -6.48 17.07 -17.39
C GLN A 213 -7.95 17.40 -17.72
N GLN A 214 -8.74 16.40 -18.11
CA GLN A 214 -10.12 16.59 -18.56
C GLN A 214 -11.16 16.40 -17.44
N SER A 215 -10.81 15.71 -16.35
CA SER A 215 -11.73 15.47 -15.23
C SER A 215 -11.43 16.38 -14.03
N PRO A 216 -12.40 17.19 -13.54
CA PRO A 216 -12.23 18.02 -12.36
C PRO A 216 -12.23 17.24 -11.03
N HIS A 217 -12.69 15.98 -11.03
CA HIS A 217 -12.65 15.09 -9.87
C HIS A 217 -11.81 13.86 -10.23
N PHE A 218 -10.63 13.77 -9.65
CA PHE A 218 -9.68 12.70 -9.93
C PHE A 218 -9.37 11.92 -8.65
N SER A 219 -9.22 10.60 -8.76
CA SER A 219 -8.86 9.76 -7.62
C SER A 219 -7.41 9.99 -7.22
N LEU A 220 -7.14 9.92 -5.92
CA LEU A 220 -5.79 10.01 -5.36
C LEU A 220 -4.86 8.96 -5.99
N GLU A 221 -5.37 7.75 -6.18
CA GLU A 221 -4.65 6.63 -6.79
C GLU A 221 -4.16 6.93 -8.20
N ALA A 222 -4.97 7.62 -9.01
CA ALA A 222 -4.58 7.95 -10.37
C ALA A 222 -3.51 9.07 -10.42
N ILE A 223 -3.49 9.97 -9.44
CA ILE A 223 -2.37 10.93 -9.26
C ILE A 223 -1.10 10.19 -8.86
N GLU A 224 -1.19 9.27 -7.91
CA GLU A 224 -0.05 8.43 -7.49
C GLU A 224 0.52 7.64 -8.67
N GLN A 225 -0.35 7.09 -9.53
CA GLN A 225 0.06 6.36 -10.73
C GLN A 225 0.81 7.26 -11.74
N ILE A 226 0.36 8.50 -11.95
CA ILE A 226 1.02 9.46 -12.86
C ILE A 226 2.41 9.86 -12.34
N GLU A 227 2.54 10.05 -11.03
CA GLU A 227 3.80 10.35 -10.38
C GLU A 227 4.78 9.16 -10.44
N GLU A 228 4.29 7.93 -10.19
CA GLU A 228 5.08 6.70 -10.30
C GLU A 228 5.54 6.44 -11.74
N ASP A 229 4.66 6.67 -12.73
CA ASP A 229 4.96 6.49 -14.15
C ASP A 229 6.18 7.31 -14.57
N LEU A 230 6.21 8.59 -14.20
CA LEU A 230 7.31 9.49 -14.57
C LEU A 230 8.57 9.27 -13.72
N HIS A 231 8.44 9.20 -12.40
CA HIS A 231 9.59 9.24 -11.50
C HIS A 231 10.17 7.86 -11.18
N GLN A 232 9.44 6.78 -11.42
CA GLN A 232 9.92 5.42 -11.17
C GLN A 232 9.99 4.60 -12.46
N ARG A 233 8.89 4.49 -13.20
CA ARG A 233 8.82 3.59 -14.37
C ARG A 233 9.67 4.09 -15.53
N CYS A 234 9.63 5.39 -15.84
CA CYS A 234 10.51 5.97 -16.86
C CYS A 234 12.02 5.83 -16.51
N LEU A 235 12.35 5.65 -15.23
CA LEU A 235 13.72 5.53 -14.73
C LEU A 235 14.14 4.07 -14.46
N ALA A 236 13.25 3.10 -14.69
CA ALA A 236 13.47 1.70 -14.33
C ALA A 236 14.58 1.02 -15.14
N GLY A 237 14.94 1.58 -16.30
CA GLY A 237 16.03 1.11 -17.15
C GLY A 237 17.44 1.42 -16.61
N LEU A 238 17.55 2.19 -15.53
CA LEU A 238 18.83 2.60 -14.96
C LEU A 238 19.61 1.41 -14.39
N GLN A 239 20.77 1.13 -14.99
CA GLN A 239 21.65 0.02 -14.57
C GLN A 239 22.48 0.36 -13.33
N ASN A 240 22.74 1.64 -13.06
CA ASN A 240 23.53 2.07 -11.91
C ASN A 240 22.69 1.97 -10.62
N ARG A 241 22.79 0.83 -9.94
CA ARG A 241 22.07 0.53 -8.70
C ARG A 241 22.31 1.56 -7.59
N LYS A 242 23.48 2.21 -7.54
CA LYS A 242 23.79 3.24 -6.53
C LYS A 242 23.01 4.52 -6.80
N ILE A 243 22.99 4.98 -8.06
CA ILE A 243 22.18 6.15 -8.45
C ILE A 243 20.69 5.84 -8.24
N ALA A 244 20.24 4.65 -8.64
CA ALA A 244 18.84 4.24 -8.44
C ALA A 244 18.43 4.24 -6.95
N ALA A 245 19.34 3.84 -6.05
CA ALA A 245 19.08 3.89 -4.61
C ALA A 245 18.95 5.34 -4.10
N LEU A 246 19.86 6.23 -4.52
CA LEU A 246 19.81 7.65 -4.16
C LEU A 246 18.55 8.35 -4.68
N ILE A 247 18.14 8.06 -5.92
CA ILE A 247 16.89 8.58 -6.49
C ILE A 247 15.69 8.11 -5.66
N ARG A 248 15.61 6.81 -5.35
CA ARG A 248 14.50 6.27 -4.54
C ARG A 248 14.42 6.88 -3.14
N GLN A 249 15.57 7.14 -2.51
CA GLN A 249 15.61 7.82 -1.21
C GLN A 249 15.16 9.27 -1.32
N GLY A 250 15.66 10.02 -2.31
CA GLY A 250 15.27 11.42 -2.53
C GLY A 250 13.81 11.60 -2.95
N GLN A 251 13.14 10.53 -3.41
CA GLN A 251 11.70 10.53 -3.75
C GLN A 251 10.78 10.42 -2.52
N SER A 252 11.33 10.18 -1.32
CA SER A 252 10.54 10.10 -0.09
C SER A 252 9.58 11.29 0.15
N PRO A 253 9.92 12.56 -0.20
CA PRO A 253 9.02 13.70 0.01
C PRO A 253 7.75 13.64 -0.85
N MET A 254 7.72 12.85 -1.94
CA MET A 254 6.51 12.68 -2.77
C MET A 254 5.32 12.16 -1.96
N ILE A 255 5.60 11.48 -0.85
CA ILE A 255 4.59 10.95 0.07
C ILE A 255 3.72 12.04 0.70
N ILE A 256 4.25 13.27 0.81
CA ILE A 256 3.52 14.43 1.32
C ILE A 256 2.47 14.91 0.32
N SER A 257 2.76 14.84 -0.98
CA SER A 257 1.77 15.16 -2.01
C SER A 257 0.51 14.32 -1.82
N ARG A 258 0.69 13.02 -1.56
CA ARG A 258 -0.42 12.09 -1.29
C ARG A 258 -1.27 12.52 -0.09
N ILE A 259 -0.65 12.91 1.02
CA ILE A 259 -1.37 13.35 2.22
C ILE A 259 -2.07 14.66 2.01
N PHE A 260 -1.41 15.60 1.34
CA PHE A 260 -1.99 16.90 1.03
C PHE A 260 -3.28 16.75 0.22
N TYR A 261 -3.24 15.92 -0.83
CA TYR A 261 -4.43 15.62 -1.64
C TYR A 261 -5.52 14.90 -0.83
N ARG A 262 -5.14 13.92 0.01
CA ARG A 262 -6.08 13.19 0.87
C ARG A 262 -6.78 14.09 1.89
N LEU A 263 -6.02 14.92 2.62
CA LEU A 263 -6.54 15.73 3.73
C LEU A 263 -7.36 16.92 3.24
N LEU A 264 -6.97 17.52 2.12
CA LEU A 264 -7.64 18.73 1.62
C LEU A 264 -8.69 18.44 0.54
N GLY A 265 -8.76 17.21 0.03
CA GLY A 265 -9.68 16.84 -1.04
C GLY A 265 -9.46 17.63 -2.33
N ILE A 266 -8.24 18.13 -2.54
CA ILE A 266 -7.87 18.92 -3.72
C ILE A 266 -7.40 17.95 -4.82
N GLY A 267 -7.81 18.19 -6.06
CA GLY A 267 -7.35 17.41 -7.22
C GLY A 267 -5.90 17.69 -7.61
N ALA A 268 -5.43 17.02 -8.66
CA ALA A 268 -4.08 17.22 -9.21
C ALA A 268 -3.83 18.69 -9.58
N ASP A 269 -2.58 19.12 -9.45
CA ASP A 269 -2.19 20.47 -9.88
C ASP A 269 -2.15 20.50 -11.42
N PRO A 270 -2.96 21.35 -12.10
CA PRO A 270 -2.96 21.44 -13.55
C PRO A 270 -1.59 21.76 -14.15
N ALA A 271 -0.76 22.53 -13.43
CA ALA A 271 0.58 22.87 -13.87
C ALA A 271 1.51 21.64 -13.84
N MET A 272 1.39 20.79 -12.80
CA MET A 272 2.11 19.53 -12.73
C MET A 272 1.69 18.59 -13.88
N LEU A 273 0.40 18.45 -14.15
CA LEU A 273 -0.08 17.60 -15.25
C LEU A 273 0.44 18.08 -16.61
N ALA A 274 0.47 19.40 -16.84
CA ALA A 274 1.03 19.98 -18.06
C ALA A 274 2.53 19.70 -18.21
N GLU A 275 3.28 19.73 -17.11
CA GLU A 275 4.71 19.37 -17.08
C GLU A 275 4.92 17.88 -17.41
N HIS A 276 4.16 16.97 -16.80
CA HIS A 276 4.26 15.52 -17.07
C HIS A 276 3.93 15.22 -18.54
N ARG A 277 2.85 15.81 -19.05
CA ARG A 277 2.45 15.69 -20.45
C ARG A 277 3.59 16.07 -21.39
N LEU A 278 4.21 17.24 -21.19
CA LEU A 278 5.28 17.72 -22.05
C LEU A 278 6.48 16.76 -22.05
N ILE A 279 6.86 16.23 -20.88
CA ILE A 279 7.99 15.28 -20.77
C ILE A 279 7.68 13.99 -21.54
N LEU A 280 6.47 13.43 -21.36
CA LEU A 280 6.03 12.22 -22.05
C LEU A 280 5.92 12.40 -23.56
N GLU A 281 5.37 13.54 -24.03
CA GLU A 281 5.34 13.90 -25.44
C GLU A 281 6.76 13.97 -26.02
N LEU A 282 7.72 14.60 -25.34
CA LEU A 282 9.11 14.67 -25.79
C LEU A 282 9.77 13.28 -25.87
N LEU A 283 9.50 12.40 -24.90
CA LEU A 283 9.98 11.01 -24.94
C LEU A 283 9.41 10.23 -26.14
N LEU A 284 8.12 10.38 -26.42
CA LEU A 284 7.45 9.75 -27.57
C LEU A 284 7.99 10.19 -28.93
N HIS A 285 8.51 11.43 -29.01
CA HIS A 285 9.16 11.97 -30.20
C HIS A 285 10.67 11.70 -30.25
N GLY A 286 11.22 10.97 -29.27
CA GLY A 286 12.66 10.68 -29.18
C GLY A 286 13.52 11.89 -28.78
N ALA A 287 12.92 12.99 -28.33
CA ALA A 287 13.61 14.19 -27.90
C ALA A 287 14.12 14.06 -26.45
N VAL A 288 14.96 13.05 -26.19
CA VAL A 288 15.39 12.63 -24.84
C VAL A 288 16.07 13.75 -24.05
N ASP A 289 16.97 14.52 -24.67
CA ASP A 289 17.66 15.61 -23.98
C ASP A 289 16.71 16.76 -23.58
N ALA A 290 15.72 17.05 -24.43
CA ALA A 290 14.69 18.02 -24.11
C ALA A 290 13.78 17.49 -22.98
N ALA A 291 13.43 16.20 -23.00
CA ALA A 291 12.66 15.56 -21.93
C ALA A 291 13.42 15.63 -20.59
N ALA A 292 14.71 15.31 -20.58
CA ALA A 292 15.57 15.39 -19.40
C ALA A 292 15.69 16.83 -18.85
N LEU A 293 15.82 17.82 -19.73
CA LEU A 293 15.81 19.23 -19.33
C LEU A 293 14.47 19.61 -18.68
N ASN A 294 13.35 19.23 -19.29
CA ASN A 294 12.02 19.52 -18.75
C ASN A 294 11.75 18.78 -17.43
N LEU A 295 12.26 17.56 -17.26
CA LEU A 295 12.20 16.84 -15.98
C LEU A 295 12.95 17.60 -14.88
N ARG A 296 14.12 18.17 -15.18
CA ARG A 296 14.86 18.99 -14.21
C ARG A 296 14.05 20.23 -13.79
N GLU A 297 13.47 20.95 -14.74
CA GLU A 297 12.66 22.14 -14.46
C GLU A 297 11.37 21.78 -13.70
N HIS A 298 10.74 20.66 -14.04
CA HIS A 298 9.62 20.09 -13.30
C HIS A 298 10.00 19.84 -11.83
N LEU A 299 11.14 19.20 -11.56
CA LEU A 299 11.61 18.94 -10.19
C LEU A 299 11.85 20.23 -9.39
N GLN A 300 12.38 21.28 -10.03
CA GLN A 300 12.55 22.57 -9.38
C GLN A 300 11.22 23.24 -9.00
N ARG A 301 10.19 23.13 -9.86
CA ARG A 301 8.84 23.64 -9.58
C ARG A 301 8.12 22.77 -8.55
N ALA A 302 8.29 21.45 -8.63
CA ALA A 302 7.76 20.49 -7.66
C ALA A 302 8.32 20.76 -6.26
N ARG A 303 9.60 21.13 -6.12
CA ARG A 303 10.20 21.62 -4.87
C ARG A 303 9.41 22.81 -4.30
N GLN A 304 9.14 23.83 -5.12
CA GLN A 304 8.41 25.01 -4.67
C GLN A 304 6.98 24.66 -4.20
N ARG A 305 6.27 23.82 -4.97
CA ARG A 305 4.94 23.31 -4.59
C ARG A 305 5.00 22.53 -3.28
N MET A 306 6.01 21.67 -3.09
CA MET A 306 6.17 20.89 -1.86
C MET A 306 6.43 21.79 -0.63
N LEU A 307 7.29 22.78 -0.76
CA LEU A 307 7.55 23.75 0.32
C LEU A 307 6.29 24.54 0.70
N GLN A 308 5.43 24.87 -0.25
CA GLN A 308 4.14 25.49 0.03
C GLN A 308 3.19 24.53 0.75
N ARG A 309 3.10 23.26 0.31
CA ARG A 309 2.30 22.22 0.96
C ARG A 309 2.73 22.01 2.41
N LEU A 310 4.04 21.95 2.67
CA LEU A 310 4.58 21.78 4.02
C LEU A 310 4.14 22.91 4.98
N LYS A 311 4.11 24.16 4.49
CA LYS A 311 3.58 25.30 5.26
C LYS A 311 2.11 25.13 5.61
N VAL A 312 1.29 24.65 4.67
CA VAL A 312 -0.14 24.38 4.92
C VAL A 312 -0.32 23.22 5.90
N LEU A 313 0.45 22.14 5.76
CA LEU A 313 0.35 20.99 6.66
C LEU A 313 0.76 21.36 8.10
N SER A 314 1.71 22.26 8.29
CA SER A 314 2.13 22.70 9.64
C SER A 314 1.05 23.37 10.49
N VAL A 315 -0.09 23.75 9.89
CA VAL A 315 -1.24 24.34 10.61
C VAL A 315 -2.42 23.38 10.76
N LEU A 316 -2.33 22.17 10.20
CA LEU A 316 -3.36 21.14 10.34
C LEU A 316 -3.25 20.41 11.70
N PRO A 317 -4.36 19.91 12.26
CA PRO A 317 -4.33 19.16 13.50
C PRO A 317 -3.58 17.83 13.32
N GLU A 318 -2.83 17.45 14.36
CA GLU A 318 -2.13 16.16 14.39
C GLU A 318 -3.12 14.99 14.30
N GLN A 319 -2.75 13.99 13.51
CA GLN A 319 -3.52 12.75 13.34
C GLN A 319 -3.23 11.77 14.50
N PRO A 320 -4.21 10.95 14.92
CA PRO A 320 -3.96 9.90 15.90
C PRO A 320 -2.91 8.91 15.38
N LEU A 321 -1.94 8.57 16.24
CA LEU A 321 -0.82 7.72 15.87
C LEU A 321 -0.94 6.31 16.49
N PRO A 322 -0.50 5.27 15.78
CA PRO A 322 -0.31 3.94 16.36
C PRO A 322 0.60 3.98 17.58
N ALA A 323 0.35 3.12 18.57
CA ALA A 323 1.09 3.08 19.83
C ALA A 323 2.60 2.80 19.69
N TYR A 324 3.03 2.27 18.54
CA TYR A 324 4.44 2.02 18.23
C TYR A 324 5.21 3.25 17.72
N LEU A 325 4.51 4.37 17.49
CA LEU A 325 5.08 5.66 17.09
C LEU A 325 5.05 6.64 18.26
N HIS A 326 6.24 7.09 18.68
CA HIS A 326 6.38 8.04 19.78
C HIS A 326 6.95 9.36 19.26
N LYS A 327 6.20 10.45 19.39
CA LYS A 327 6.72 11.79 19.07
C LYS A 327 7.83 12.16 20.06
N ILE A 328 8.96 12.63 19.53
CA ILE A 328 10.14 13.05 20.30
C ILE A 328 10.27 14.57 20.31
N SER A 329 9.91 15.24 19.20
CA SER A 329 9.92 16.69 19.05
C SER A 329 8.89 17.17 18.05
#